data_AF-A0A239GDF3-F1
#
_entry.id   AF-A0A239GDF3-F1
#
_cell.length_a   1.000
_cell.length_b   1.000
_cell.length_c   1.000
_cell.angle_alpha   90.00
_cell.angle_beta   90.00
_cell.angle_gamma   90.00
#
_symmetry.space_group_name_H-M   'P 1'
#
loop_
_entity.id
_entity.type
_entity.pdbx_description
1 polymer ?
#
loop_
_entity_poly.entity_id
_entity_poly.type
_entity_poly.pdbx_seq_one_letter_code
_entity_poly.pdbx_strand_id
1 'polypeptide(L)'
;MKPHHVHVYTTIRVKVAVTAEDHADAMRQAAAIVGTGIFPVRLLPNAAAVLDAQPAEEITSFLVDEADDPEFENSCFYDAEYRSREDCPT
;
A
#
# COMPACT_ATOMS: atom_id res chain seq x y z
N MET A 1 -13.29 -0.18 -36.64
CA MET A 1 -12.71 -0.12 -35.28
C MET A 1 -13.38 0.99 -34.50
N LYS A 2 -13.55 0.82 -33.18
CA LYS A 2 -14.10 1.84 -32.28
C LYS A 2 -13.07 2.15 -31.18
N PRO A 3 -13.00 3.38 -30.66
CA PRO A 3 -12.17 3.69 -29.51
C PRO A 3 -12.73 3.00 -28.26
N HIS A 4 -11.84 2.56 -27.38
CA HIS A 4 -12.16 1.94 -26.10
C HIS A 4 -11.31 2.60 -25.00
N HIS A 5 -11.89 2.82 -23.83
CA HIS A 5 -11.15 3.21 -22.63
C HIS A 5 -11.04 1.99 -21.72
N VAL A 6 -9.84 1.75 -21.17
CA VAL A 6 -9.56 0.63 -20.27
C VAL A 6 -9.06 1.23 -18.96
N HIS A 7 -9.72 0.89 -17.86
CA HIS A 7 -9.32 1.29 -16.51
C HIS A 7 -8.48 0.15 -15.92
N VAL A 8 -7.27 0.47 -15.47
CA VAL A 8 -6.36 -0.48 -14.83
C VAL A 8 -6.07 0.03 -13.43
N TYR A 9 -6.50 -0.72 -12.43
CA TYR A 9 -6.16 -0.46 -11.04
C TYR A 9 -4.99 -1.37 -10.68
N THR A 10 -3.87 -0.77 -10.31
CA THR A 10 -2.67 -1.49 -9.90
C THR A 10 -2.36 -1.16 -8.45
N THR A 11 -2.00 -2.17 -7.68
CA THR A 11 -1.54 -1.97 -6.30
C THR A 11 -0.16 -1.35 -6.33
N ILE A 12 -0.02 -0.19 -5.71
CA ILE A 12 1.26 0.46 -5.48
C ILE A 12 1.69 0.20 -4.03
N ARG A 13 2.91 -0.31 -3.84
CA ARG A 13 3.50 -0.43 -2.50
C ARG A 13 4.13 0.91 -2.12
N VAL A 14 3.66 1.50 -1.03
CA VAL A 14 4.25 2.70 -0.44
C VAL A 14 4.92 2.29 0.87
N LYS A 15 6.25 2.44 0.98
CA LYS A 15 6.97 2.19 2.23
C LYS A 15 6.82 3.42 3.13
N VAL A 16 6.13 3.27 4.25
CA VAL A 16 5.88 4.32 5.23
C VAL A 16 6.65 3.99 6.50
N ALA A 17 7.51 4.91 6.96
CA ALA A 17 8.22 4.75 8.22
C ALA A 17 7.36 5.28 9.37
N VAL A 18 7.16 4.46 10.40
CA VAL A 18 6.42 4.80 11.62
C VAL A 18 7.18 4.28 12.84
N THR A 19 6.93 4.86 14.01
CA THR A 19 7.42 4.34 15.30
C THR A 19 6.21 3.84 16.08
N ALA A 20 6.14 2.53 16.32
CA ALA A 20 4.97 1.87 16.87
C ALA A 20 5.35 0.79 17.88
N GLU A 21 4.42 0.43 18.76
CA GLU A 21 4.62 -0.58 19.80
C GLU A 21 4.49 -2.01 19.28
N ASP A 22 3.60 -2.21 18.29
CA ASP A 22 3.33 -3.50 17.65
C ASP A 22 2.89 -3.30 16.18
N HIS A 23 2.68 -4.41 15.46
CA HIS A 23 2.24 -4.36 14.07
C HIS A 23 0.86 -3.72 13.88
N ALA A 24 -0.07 -3.92 14.83
CA ALA A 24 -1.40 -3.34 14.74
C ALA A 24 -1.36 -1.81 14.86
N ASP A 25 -0.52 -1.29 15.76
CA ASP A 25 -0.27 0.12 15.91
C ASP A 25 0.47 0.70 14.71
N ALA A 26 1.47 -0.01 14.19
CA ALA A 26 2.18 0.38 12.97
C ALA A 26 1.22 0.53 11.78
N MET A 27 0.30 -0.43 11.60
CA MET A 27 -0.71 -0.38 10.54
C MET A 27 -1.68 0.80 10.73
N ARG A 28 -2.16 1.07 11.95
CA ARG A 28 -3.03 2.22 12.23
C ARG A 28 -2.34 3.54 11.93
N GLN A 29 -1.09 3.71 12.35
CA GLN A 29 -0.31 4.93 12.10
C GLN A 29 -0.05 5.12 10.59
N ALA A 30 0.34 4.05 9.88
CA ALA A 30 0.55 4.10 8.44
C ALA A 30 -0.74 4.42 7.68
N ALA A 31 -1.86 3.80 8.06
CA ALA A 31 -3.17 4.07 7.46
C ALA A 31 -3.61 5.53 7.66
N ALA A 32 -3.33 6.12 8.83
CA ALA A 32 -3.61 7.54 9.07
C ALA A 32 -2.79 8.48 8.15
N ILE A 33 -1.53 8.13 7.85
CA ILE A 33 -0.69 8.92 6.93
C ILE A 33 -1.18 8.81 5.48
N VAL A 34 -1.59 7.62 5.04
CA VAL A 34 -1.99 7.36 3.66
C VAL A 34 -3.45 7.78 3.40
N GLY A 35 -4.33 7.58 4.37
CA GLY A 35 -5.77 7.79 4.24
C GLY A 35 -6.26 9.22 4.52
N THR A 36 -5.39 10.15 4.90
CA THR A 36 -5.78 11.53 5.19
C THR A 36 -5.38 12.50 4.08
N GLY A 37 -6.37 13.21 3.52
CA GLY A 37 -6.15 14.31 2.59
C GLY A 37 -5.65 13.88 1.21
N ILE A 38 -4.52 14.45 0.77
CA ILE A 38 -3.90 14.15 -0.53
C ILE A 38 -3.04 12.91 -0.35
N PHE A 39 -3.21 11.92 -1.22
CA PHE A 39 -2.40 10.71 -1.22
C PHE A 39 -0.90 11.06 -1.19
N PRO A 40 -0.10 10.42 -0.31
CA PRO A 40 1.23 10.94 0.05
C PRO A 40 2.28 10.82 -1.06
N VAL A 41 1.95 10.15 -2.17
CA VAL A 41 2.78 10.06 -3.36
C VAL A 41 2.02 10.51 -4.60
N ARG A 42 2.73 11.07 -5.58
CA ARG A 42 2.18 11.42 -6.89
C ARG A 42 2.54 10.37 -7.92
N LEU A 43 1.53 9.84 -8.62
CA LEU A 43 1.74 9.04 -9.82
C LEU A 43 1.92 9.96 -11.02
N LEU A 44 2.98 9.74 -11.79
CA LEU A 44 3.27 10.50 -13.01
C LEU A 44 3.16 9.56 -14.22
N PRO A 45 2.19 9.76 -15.13
CA PRO A 45 2.11 9.04 -16.38
C PRO A 45 3.42 9.16 -17.19
N ASN A 46 4.02 8.02 -17.55
CA ASN A 46 5.26 7.98 -18.34
C ASN A 46 5.04 7.56 -19.81
N ALA A 47 3.92 6.93 -20.12
CA ALA A 47 3.59 6.54 -21.49
C ALA A 47 2.57 7.51 -22.08
N ALA A 48 2.75 7.90 -23.35
CA ALA A 48 1.84 8.83 -24.05
C ALA A 48 0.38 8.32 -24.14
N ALA A 49 0.18 7.00 -24.00
CA ALA A 49 -1.15 6.38 -23.97
C ALA A 49 -1.85 6.47 -22.60
N VAL A 50 -1.14 6.83 -21.54
CA VAL A 50 -1.70 6.98 -20.18
C VAL A 50 -2.14 8.42 -20.01
N LEU A 51 -3.46 8.62 -19.98
CA LEU A 51 -4.08 9.95 -19.97
C LEU A 51 -4.18 10.55 -18.55
N ASP A 52 -4.30 9.70 -17.53
CA ASP A 52 -4.34 10.08 -16.11
C ASP A 52 -3.84 8.90 -15.25
N ALA A 53 -3.39 9.19 -14.04
CA ALA A 53 -3.00 8.18 -13.05
C ALA A 53 -3.42 8.64 -11.64
N GLN A 54 -4.37 7.91 -11.06
CA GLN A 54 -4.87 8.15 -9.72
C GLN A 54 -4.60 6.92 -8.84
N PRO A 55 -4.37 7.10 -7.53
CA PRO A 55 -4.32 5.97 -6.60
C PRO A 55 -5.65 5.23 -6.59
N ALA A 56 -5.62 3.94 -6.27
CA ALA A 56 -6.85 3.19 -6.02
C ALA A 56 -7.59 3.79 -4.80
N GLU A 57 -8.92 3.83 -4.85
CA GLU A 57 -9.75 4.43 -3.80
C GLU A 57 -9.76 3.62 -2.48
N GLU A 58 -9.21 2.40 -2.47
CA GLU A 58 -9.26 1.45 -1.36
C GLU A 58 -7.88 0.89 -0.98
N ILE A 59 -7.64 0.74 0.33
CA ILE A 59 -6.53 -0.06 0.86
C ILE A 59 -7.02 -1.51 0.98
N THR A 60 -6.44 -2.42 0.20
CA THR A 60 -6.87 -3.81 0.14
C THR A 60 -6.01 -4.77 0.97
N SER A 61 -4.79 -4.35 1.34
CA SER A 61 -3.86 -5.14 2.15
C SER A 61 -2.72 -4.29 2.70
N PHE A 62 -2.03 -4.83 3.71
CA PHE A 62 -0.80 -4.30 4.27
C PHE A 62 0.31 -5.34 4.18
N LEU A 63 1.55 -4.87 4.03
CA LEU A 63 2.76 -5.64 4.26
C LEU A 63 3.55 -4.88 5.32
N VAL A 64 3.75 -5.51 6.47
CA VAL A 64 4.51 -4.93 7.59
C VAL A 64 5.88 -5.60 7.61
N ASP A 65 6.93 -4.78 7.59
CA ASP A 65 8.32 -5.21 7.69
C ASP A 65 8.92 -4.61 8.96
N GLU A 66 9.92 -5.29 9.54
CA GLU A 66 10.73 -4.71 10.61
C GLU A 66 11.78 -3.74 10.04
N ALA A 67 12.08 -2.66 10.77
CA ALA A 67 13.01 -1.62 10.28
C ALA A 67 14.43 -2.15 10.00
N ASP A 68 14.84 -3.17 10.74
CA ASP A 68 16.15 -3.83 10.63
C ASP A 68 16.11 -5.12 9.79
N ASP A 69 15.03 -5.35 9.02
CA ASP A 69 14.84 -6.50 8.12
C ASP A 69 14.87 -6.06 6.63
N PRO A 70 16.06 -5.83 6.06
CA PRO A 70 16.20 -5.32 4.70
C PRO A 70 15.81 -6.36 3.62
N GLU A 71 15.88 -7.65 3.95
CA GLU A 71 15.56 -8.76 3.04
C GLU A 71 14.10 -9.23 3.17
N PHE A 72 13.31 -8.60 4.04
CA PHE A 72 11.90 -8.87 4.27
C PHE A 72 11.62 -10.28 4.81
N GLU A 73 12.57 -10.89 5.52
CA GLU A 73 12.46 -12.27 6.05
C GLU A 73 11.39 -12.40 7.16
N ASN A 74 11.15 -11.33 7.91
CA ASN A 74 10.15 -11.27 8.99
C ASN A 74 8.86 -10.56 8.56
N SER A 75 8.73 -10.26 7.28
CA SER A 75 7.61 -9.44 6.79
C SER A 75 6.31 -10.23 6.74
N CYS A 76 5.21 -9.58 7.14
CA CYS A 76 3.90 -10.20 7.22
C CYS A 76 2.85 -9.45 6.39
N PHE A 77 2.03 -10.23 5.66
CA PHE A 77 0.85 -9.72 4.98
C PHE A 77 -0.38 -9.72 5.89
N TYR A 78 -1.10 -8.60 5.87
CA TYR A 78 -2.38 -8.41 6.53
C TYR A 78 -3.46 -7.98 5.53
N ASP A 79 -4.70 -8.41 5.76
CA ASP A 79 -5.86 -7.92 5.00
C ASP A 79 -6.31 -6.51 5.45
N ALA A 80 -7.35 -5.96 4.81
CA ALA A 80 -7.91 -4.66 5.16
C ALA A 80 -8.51 -4.62 6.58
N GLU A 81 -8.81 -5.77 7.18
CA GLU A 81 -9.25 -5.91 8.57
C GLU A 81 -8.09 -6.18 9.54
N TYR A 82 -6.84 -6.01 9.10
CA TYR A 82 -5.62 -6.21 9.89
C TYR A 82 -5.40 -7.65 10.35
N ARG A 83 -5.99 -8.64 9.67
CA ARG A 83 -5.75 -10.06 9.98
C ARG A 83 -4.56 -10.56 9.20
N SER A 84 -3.64 -11.23 9.89
CA SER A 84 -2.47 -11.83 9.26
C SER A 84 -2.86 -13.02 8.39
N ARG A 85 -2.05 -13.30 7.37
CA ARG A 85 -1.99 -14.65 6.80
C ARG A 85 -1.40 -15.65 7.80
N GLU A 86 -1.73 -16.92 7.66
CA GLU A 86 -1.49 -18.00 8.64
C GLU A 86 -0.02 -18.21 9.07
N ASP A 87 0.95 -17.57 8.40
CA ASP A 87 2.38 -17.77 8.60
C ASP A 87 3.11 -16.58 9.28
N CYS A 88 2.37 -15.60 9.82
CA CYS A 88 2.99 -14.43 10.41
C CYS A 88 3.30 -14.56 11.90
N PRO A 89 4.44 -14.04 12.37
CA PRO A 89 4.73 -13.96 13.80
C PRO A 89 3.72 -13.04 14.50
N THR A 90 3.27 -13.46 15.69
CA THR A 90 2.33 -12.74 16.57
C THR A 90 3.00 -11.62 17.34
#